data_AF-A0A9X4E0W8-F1
#
_entry.id   AF-A0A9X4E0W8-F1
#
_cell.length_a   1.000
_cell.length_b   1.000
_cell.length_c   1.000
_cell.angle_alpha   90.00
_cell.angle_beta   90.00
_cell.angle_gamma   90.00
#
_symmetry.space_group_name_H-M   'P 1'
#
loop_
_entity.id
_entity.type
_entity.pdbx_description
1 polymer ?
#
loop_
_entity_poly.entity_id
_entity_poly.type
_entity_poly.pdbx_seq_one_letter_code
_entity_poly.pdbx_strand_id
1 'polypeptide(L)'
;MKTGYTAALVAAFFLSACTARHMPQDLCPMPPECRVPEQEILTQGDLAQVFVETRSELLQCKAGRDILVQCLNGLSNRGGWK
;
A
#
# COMPACT_ATOMS: atom_id res chain seq x y z
N MET A 1 -2.41 -11.08 -35.42
CA MET A 1 -2.24 -11.72 -34.09
C MET A 1 -0.88 -11.37 -33.45
N LYS A 2 -0.48 -10.08 -33.35
CA LYS A 2 0.85 -9.69 -32.81
C LYS A 2 0.81 -8.64 -31.70
N THR A 3 -0.34 -8.03 -31.44
CA THR A 3 -0.53 -6.93 -30.47
C THR A 3 -0.86 -7.38 -29.05
N GLY A 4 -1.24 -8.64 -28.83
CA GLY A 4 -1.59 -9.14 -27.48
C GLY A 4 -0.39 -9.44 -26.60
N TYR A 5 0.76 -9.78 -27.20
CA TYR A 5 1.94 -10.24 -26.46
C TYR A 5 2.67 -9.09 -25.75
N THR A 6 2.70 -7.90 -26.36
CA THR A 6 3.31 -6.71 -25.77
C THR A 6 2.51 -6.20 -24.57
N ALA A 7 1.18 -6.23 -24.64
CA ALA A 7 0.32 -5.85 -23.53
C ALA A 7 0.49 -6.77 -22.31
N ALA A 8 0.62 -8.08 -22.53
CA ALA A 8 0.84 -9.05 -21.47
C ALA A 8 2.19 -8.87 -20.77
N LEU A 9 3.25 -8.57 -21.52
CA LEU A 9 4.58 -8.32 -20.94
C LEU A 9 4.63 -7.03 -20.13
N VAL A 10 3.97 -5.96 -20.61
CA VAL A 10 3.88 -4.70 -19.86
C VAL A 10 3.08 -4.90 -18.57
N ALA A 11 1.94 -5.59 -18.63
CA ALA A 11 1.16 -5.91 -17.43
C ALA A 11 1.97 -6.74 -16.42
N ALA A 12 2.71 -7.75 -16.88
CA ALA A 12 3.59 -8.56 -16.03
C ALA A 12 4.72 -7.74 -15.38
N PHE A 13 5.28 -6.76 -16.09
CA PHE A 13 6.27 -5.82 -15.55
C PHE A 13 5.68 -4.88 -14.49
N PHE A 14 4.44 -4.41 -14.67
CA PHE A 14 3.76 -3.62 -13.64
C PHE A 14 3.37 -4.47 -12.42
N LEU A 15 3.03 -5.74 -12.62
CA LEU A 15 2.74 -6.69 -11.54
C LEU A 15 4.00 -7.05 -10.73
N SER A 16 5.19 -7.12 -11.35
CA SER A 16 6.43 -7.40 -10.62
C SER A 16 6.85 -6.25 -9.70
N ALA A 17 6.54 -4.99 -10.06
CA ALA A 17 6.73 -3.82 -9.20
C ALA A 17 5.79 -3.81 -7.98
N CYS A 18 4.66 -4.53 -8.05
CA CYS A 18 3.69 -4.68 -6.97
C CYS A 18 3.83 -5.99 -6.18
N THR A 19 4.87 -6.79 -6.43
CA THR A 19 5.20 -7.88 -5.50
C THR A 19 5.72 -7.23 -4.22
N ALA A 20 4.85 -7.17 -3.20
CA ALA A 20 5.22 -6.72 -1.87
C ALA A 20 6.51 -7.44 -1.49
N ARG A 21 7.62 -6.69 -1.41
CA ARG A 21 8.91 -7.22 -0.95
C ARG A 21 8.61 -7.96 0.34
N HIS A 22 8.77 -9.28 0.32
CA HIS A 22 8.54 -10.12 1.48
C HIS A 22 9.65 -9.78 2.46
N MET A 23 9.41 -8.78 3.30
CA MET A 23 10.33 -8.47 4.37
C MET A 23 10.13 -9.50 5.47
N PRO A 24 11.22 -10.07 6.00
CA PRO A 24 11.13 -10.85 7.21
C PRO A 24 10.45 -9.96 8.26
N GLN A 25 9.29 -10.40 8.78
CA GLN A 25 8.61 -9.67 9.86
C GLN A 25 9.52 -9.50 11.09
N ASP A 26 10.57 -10.32 11.18
CA ASP A 26 11.61 -10.26 12.19
C ASP A 26 12.40 -8.94 12.18
N LEU A 27 12.44 -8.22 11.04
CA LEU A 27 13.24 -7.01 10.86
C LEU A 27 12.41 -5.73 10.95
N CYS A 28 11.22 -5.71 10.35
CA CYS A 28 10.32 -4.56 10.36
C CYS A 28 8.86 -5.02 10.43
N PRO A 29 7.98 -4.27 11.14
CA PRO A 29 6.57 -4.60 11.24
C PRO A 29 5.87 -4.46 9.88
N MET A 30 4.97 -5.41 9.57
CA MET A 30 4.10 -5.32 8.40
C MET A 30 3.11 -4.14 8.59
N PRO A 31 2.93 -3.27 7.59
CA PRO A 31 1.89 -2.25 7.66
C PRO A 31 0.49 -2.91 7.66
N PRO A 32 -0.50 -2.30 8.33
CA PRO A 32 -1.88 -2.78 8.29
C PRO A 32 -2.44 -2.71 6.86
N GLU A 33 -3.41 -3.57 6.53
CA GLU A 33 -4.09 -3.52 5.24
C GLU A 33 -4.85 -2.19 5.09
N CYS A 34 -4.52 -1.43 4.05
CA CYS A 34 -5.20 -0.18 3.75
C CYS A 34 -6.47 -0.49 2.95
N ARG A 35 -7.62 -0.44 3.62
CA ARG A 35 -8.91 -0.68 2.97
C ARG A 35 -9.59 0.64 2.62
N VAL A 36 -10.32 0.65 1.51
CA VAL A 36 -11.26 1.71 1.19
C VAL A 36 -12.60 1.29 1.78
N PRO A 37 -13.23 2.09 2.65
CA PRO A 37 -14.53 1.75 3.20
C PRO A 37 -15.55 1.70 2.05
N GLU A 38 -16.22 0.56 1.93
CA GLU A 38 -17.25 0.34 0.92
C GLU A 38 -18.61 0.57 1.58
N GLN A 39 -19.16 1.78 1.38
CA GLN A 39 -20.47 2.19 1.89
C GLN A 39 -21.32 2.77 0.77
N GLU A 40 -22.59 2.40 0.77
CA GLU A 40 -23.59 2.95 -0.14
C GLU A 40 -23.97 4.37 0.32
N ILE A 41 -23.85 5.34 -0.58
CA ILE A 41 -24.11 6.76 -0.28
C ILE A 41 -25.49 7.11 -0.79
N LEU A 42 -26.47 7.20 0.13
CA LEU A 42 -27.86 7.52 -0.19
C LEU A 42 -28.20 8.98 0.11
N THR A 43 -27.50 9.59 1.07
CA THR A 43 -27.74 10.95 1.56
C THR A 43 -26.45 11.76 1.67
N GLN A 44 -26.58 13.08 1.83
CA GLN A 44 -25.42 13.95 2.11
C GLN A 44 -24.79 13.67 3.48
N GLY A 45 -25.56 13.15 4.45
CA GLY A 45 -25.04 12.72 5.74
C GLY A 45 -24.09 11.53 5.59
N ASP A 46 -24.47 10.56 4.75
CA ASP A 46 -23.66 9.38 4.46
C ASP A 46 -22.34 9.78 3.79
N LEU A 47 -22.37 10.75 2.87
CA LEU A 47 -21.16 11.26 2.24
C LEU A 47 -20.17 11.86 3.26
N ALA A 48 -20.67 12.61 4.23
CA ALA A 48 -19.83 13.18 5.29
C ALA A 48 -19.23 12.09 6.19
N GLN A 49 -20.00 11.05 6.51
CA GLN A 49 -19.53 9.91 7.30
C GLN A 49 -18.46 9.12 6.55
N VAL A 50 -18.71 8.76 5.29
CA VAL A 50 -17.74 8.06 4.43
C VAL A 50 -16.45 8.86 4.29
N PHE A 51 -16.53 10.20 4.16
CA PHE A 51 -15.34 11.04 4.10
C PHE A 51 -14.52 10.99 5.39
N VAL A 52 -15.16 11.07 6.55
CA VAL A 52 -14.48 10.99 7.85
C VAL A 52 -13.83 9.62 8.04
N GLU A 53 -14.55 8.54 7.72
CA GLU A 53 -14.07 7.17 7.87
C GLU A 53 -12.91 6.86 6.91
N THR A 54 -13.03 7.27 5.64
CA THR A 54 -11.95 7.15 4.65
C THR A 54 -10.71 7.90 5.12
N ARG A 55 -10.87 9.08 5.73
CA ARG A 55 -9.75 9.86 6.24
C ARG A 55 -9.07 9.15 7.41
N SER A 56 -9.82 8.55 8.34
CA SER A 56 -9.22 7.79 9.45
C SER A 56 -8.44 6.57 8.96
N GLU A 57 -8.99 5.82 8.01
CA GLU A 57 -8.33 4.65 7.41
C GLU A 57 -7.03 5.06 6.70
N LEU A 58 -7.08 6.15 5.92
CA LEU A 58 -5.90 6.68 5.23
C LEU A 58 -4.81 7.12 6.22
N LEU A 59 -5.18 7.73 7.33
CA LEU A 59 -4.23 8.13 8.37
C LEU A 59 -3.56 6.92 9.02
N GLN A 60 -4.31 5.85 9.32
CA GLN A 60 -3.77 4.62 9.88
C GLN A 60 -2.81 3.92 8.91
N CYS A 61 -3.22 3.80 7.65
CA CYS A 61 -2.38 3.27 6.58
C CYS A 61 -1.07 4.07 6.43
N LYS A 62 -1.17 5.40 6.42
CA LYS A 62 -0.01 6.29 6.34
C LYS A 62 0.93 6.09 7.53
N ALA A 63 0.41 6.01 8.74
CA ALA A 63 1.22 5.77 9.93
C ALA A 63 1.98 4.44 9.85
N GLY A 64 1.31 3.34 9.47
CA GLY A 64 1.95 2.04 9.30
C GLY A 64 3.04 2.05 8.23
N ARG A 65 2.79 2.71 7.10
CA ARG A 65 3.80 2.91 6.05
C ARG A 65 4.99 3.73 6.55
N ASP A 66 4.75 4.82 7.27
CA ASP A 66 5.81 5.70 7.75
C ASP A 66 6.69 4.98 8.80
N ILE A 67 6.11 4.12 9.64
CA ILE A 67 6.85 3.23 10.55
C ILE A 67 7.73 2.26 9.77
N LEU A 68 7.18 1.62 8.73
CA LEU A 68 7.94 0.70 7.86
C LEU A 68 9.12 1.42 7.20
N VAL A 69 8.90 2.62 6.66
CA VAL A 69 9.95 3.43 6.02
C VAL A 69 11.03 3.81 7.03
N GLN A 70 10.66 4.23 8.23
CA GLN A 70 11.64 4.54 9.28
C GLN A 70 12.48 3.32 9.66
N CYS A 71 11.84 2.16 9.81
CA CYS A 71 12.52 0.91 10.10
C CYS A 71 13.52 0.53 8.99
N LEU A 72 13.08 0.58 7.74
CA LEU A 72 13.93 0.35 6.56
C LEU A 72 15.13 1.28 6.49
N ASN A 73 14.89 2.58 6.70
CA ASN A 73 15.96 3.58 6.69
C ASN A 73 16.95 3.32 7.83
N GLY A 74 16.46 2.96 9.01
CA GLY A 74 17.28 2.58 10.16
C GLY A 74 18.10 1.31 9.94
N LEU A 75 17.61 0.36 9.14
CA LEU A 75 18.37 -0.83 8.73
C LEU A 75 19.43 -0.49 7.68
N SER A 76 19.05 0.29 6.65
CA SER A 76 19.96 0.76 5.60
C SER A 76 21.15 1.55 6.17
N ASN A 77 20.90 2.38 7.19
CA ASN A 77 21.94 3.15 7.86
C ASN A 77 22.83 2.31 8.79
N ARG A 78 22.36 1.15 9.28
CA ARG A 78 23.09 0.28 10.24
C ARG A 78 23.87 -0.85 9.59
N GLY A 79 23.48 -1.28 8.39
CA GLY A 79 24.21 -2.27 7.60
C GLY A 79 24.04 -1.92 6.14
N GLY A 80 25.14 -1.74 5.41
CA GLY A 80 25.13 -1.33 4.01
C GLY A 80 24.47 -2.37 3.09
N TRP A 81 23.14 -2.32 2.98
CA TRP A 81 22.40 -2.99 1.91
C TRP A 81 22.39 -2.05 0.70
N LYS A 82 23.43 -2.20 -0.14
CA LYS A 82 23.38 -1.87 -1.57
C LYS A 82 23.01 -3.13 -2.35
#